data_AF-A0A6N7I2X7-F1
#
_entry.id   AF-A0A6N7I2X7-F1
#
_cell.length_a   1.000
_cell.length_b   1.000
_cell.length_c   1.000
_cell.angle_alpha   90.00
_cell.angle_beta   90.00
_cell.angle_gamma   90.00
#
_symmetry.space_group_name_H-M   'P 1'
#
loop_
_entity.id
_entity.type
_entity.pdbx_description
1 polymer ?
#
loop_
_entity_poly.entity_id
_entity_poly.type
_entity_poly.pdbx_seq_one_letter_code
_entity_poly.pdbx_strand_id
1 'polypeptide(L)'
;MSHNNTVQRAEPGSKRRSKAQATVNVVVGLGAAAFLIGGVWAFFWPENFYQTVATFPPFNLHLFHDVGAFQLGIGAALLAALFFRDALLVALVGGSSGAVMHAISHLIDRNLGGRASDPWLLGGLAVLLLLATFLRLRTTAP
;
A
#
# COMPACT_ATOMS: atom_id res chain seq x y z
N MET A 1 39.39 24.44 -39.49
CA MET A 1 39.07 24.28 -38.06
C MET A 1 37.79 25.06 -37.79
N SER A 2 36.65 24.38 -37.66
CA SER A 2 35.37 25.01 -37.31
C SER A 2 34.94 24.46 -35.95
N HIS A 3 34.95 25.32 -34.93
CA HIS A 3 34.46 25.01 -33.59
C HIS A 3 32.94 24.99 -33.61
N ASN A 4 32.35 23.80 -33.57
CA ASN A 4 30.91 23.65 -33.39
C ASN A 4 30.59 23.70 -31.88
N ASN A 5 30.32 24.90 -31.38
CA ASN A 5 29.84 25.14 -30.02
C ASN A 5 28.32 24.92 -29.99
N THR A 6 27.88 23.67 -29.90
CA THR A 6 26.51 23.33 -29.53
C THR A 6 26.34 23.60 -28.04
N VAL A 7 25.97 24.84 -27.70
CA VAL A 7 25.39 25.13 -26.38
C VAL A 7 24.08 24.35 -26.29
N GLN A 8 24.13 23.19 -25.64
CA GLN A 8 22.97 22.42 -25.20
C GLN A 8 22.13 23.30 -24.27
N ARG A 9 21.20 24.06 -24.86
CA ARG A 9 20.18 24.81 -24.13
C ARG A 9 19.24 23.76 -23.54
N ALA A 10 19.38 23.45 -22.25
CA ALA A 10 18.47 22.55 -21.57
C ALA A 10 17.03 23.08 -21.71
N GLU A 11 16.21 22.37 -22.50
CA GLU A 11 14.81 22.68 -22.79
C GLU A 11 14.03 22.99 -21.49
N PRO A 12 13.43 24.18 -21.33
CA PRO A 12 12.71 24.59 -20.12
C PRO A 12 11.67 23.58 -19.62
N GLY A 13 11.07 22.80 -20.54
CA GLY A 13 10.09 21.75 -20.23
C GLY A 13 10.66 20.55 -19.46
N SER A 14 11.94 20.21 -19.66
CA SER A 14 12.59 19.07 -18.99
C SER A 14 12.76 19.30 -17.48
N LYS A 15 13.21 20.51 -17.09
CA LYS A 15 13.37 20.92 -15.69
C LYS A 15 12.04 21.04 -14.96
N ARG A 16 11.00 21.53 -15.65
CA ARG A 16 9.63 21.61 -15.08
C ARG A 16 9.05 20.21 -14.84
N ARG A 17 9.21 19.29 -15.79
CA ARG A 17 8.77 17.88 -15.67
C ARG A 17 9.52 17.14 -14.55
N SER A 18 10.83 17.38 -14.38
CA SER A 18 11.60 16.74 -13.30
C SER A 18 11.20 17.26 -11.91
N LYS A 19 10.97 18.57 -11.76
CA LYS A 19 10.45 19.15 -10.51
C LYS A 19 9.07 18.60 -10.16
N ALA A 20 8.16 18.53 -11.13
CA ALA A 20 6.83 17.95 -10.92
C ALA A 20 6.90 16.49 -10.48
N GLN A 21 7.74 15.67 -11.12
CA GLN A 21 7.93 14.27 -10.72
C GLN A 21 8.51 14.13 -9.31
N ALA A 22 9.49 14.99 -8.95
CA ALA A 22 10.04 15.00 -7.60
C ALA A 22 8.96 15.32 -6.55
N THR A 23 8.10 16.31 -6.80
CA THR A 23 6.96 16.61 -5.95
C THR A 23 6.02 15.42 -5.82
N VAL A 24 5.66 14.77 -6.93
CA VAL A 24 4.80 13.58 -6.91
C VAL A 24 5.41 12.47 -6.06
N ASN A 25 6.71 12.17 -6.22
CA ASN A 25 7.39 11.13 -5.45
C ASN A 25 7.38 11.44 -3.95
N VAL A 26 7.60 12.72 -3.57
CA VAL A 26 7.53 13.14 -2.16
C VAL A 26 6.12 12.94 -1.61
N VAL A 27 5.08 13.37 -2.33
CA VAL A 27 3.69 13.21 -1.89
C VAL A 27 3.31 11.73 -1.77
N VAL A 28 3.73 10.89 -2.72
CA VAL A 28 3.53 9.43 -2.66
C VAL A 28 4.25 8.84 -1.44
N GLY A 29 5.49 9.25 -1.16
CA GLY A 29 6.23 8.80 0.03
C GLY A 29 5.55 9.21 1.34
N LEU A 30 5.07 10.45 1.44
CA LEU A 30 4.32 10.92 2.61
C LEU A 30 2.98 10.17 2.76
N GLY A 31 2.26 9.94 1.67
CA GLY A 31 1.05 9.13 1.66
C GLY A 31 1.31 7.70 2.12
N ALA A 32 2.35 7.05 1.59
CA ALA A 32 2.78 5.72 2.02
C ALA A 32 3.08 5.69 3.52
N ALA A 33 3.84 6.67 4.03
CA ALA A 33 4.14 6.76 5.45
C ALA A 33 2.87 6.94 6.30
N ALA A 34 1.96 7.83 5.91
CA ALA A 34 0.71 8.06 6.63
C ALA A 34 -0.16 6.79 6.70
N PHE A 35 -0.35 6.10 5.57
CA PHE A 35 -1.14 4.86 5.53
C PHE A 35 -0.46 3.69 6.25
N LEU A 36 0.86 3.55 6.16
CA LEU A 36 1.58 2.48 6.87
C LEU A 36 1.56 2.71 8.38
N ILE A 37 1.85 3.94 8.85
CA ILE A 37 1.82 4.27 10.28
C ILE A 37 0.40 4.14 10.83
N GLY A 38 -0.58 4.72 10.15
CA GLY A 38 -1.99 4.61 10.53
C GLY A 38 -2.49 3.16 10.51
N GLY A 39 -2.10 2.40 9.49
CA GLY A 39 -2.45 0.99 9.35
C GLY A 39 -1.87 0.10 10.44
N VAL A 40 -0.58 0.24 10.75
CA VAL A 40 0.06 -0.44 11.88
C VAL A 40 -0.63 -0.06 13.19
N TRP A 41 -0.88 1.22 13.43
CA TRP A 41 -1.50 1.68 14.66
C TRP A 41 -2.93 1.14 14.83
N ALA A 42 -3.77 1.26 13.80
CA ALA A 42 -5.14 0.75 13.82
C ALA A 42 -5.21 -0.77 13.99
N PHE A 43 -4.27 -1.52 13.39
CA PHE A 43 -4.25 -2.98 13.49
C PHE A 43 -3.73 -3.49 14.84
N PHE A 44 -2.62 -2.94 15.35
CA PHE A 44 -1.96 -3.48 16.54
C PHE A 44 -2.37 -2.81 17.85
N TRP A 45 -2.84 -1.56 17.81
CA TRP A 45 -3.35 -0.81 18.96
C TRP A 45 -4.69 -0.12 18.65
N PRO A 46 -5.73 -0.88 18.29
CA PRO A 46 -7.02 -0.36 17.80
C PRO A 46 -7.71 0.58 18.79
N GLU A 47 -7.71 0.24 20.09
CA GLU A 47 -8.35 1.08 21.11
C GLU A 47 -7.63 2.43 21.28
N ASN A 48 -6.30 2.42 21.28
CA ASN A 48 -5.52 3.65 21.36
C ASN A 48 -5.67 4.50 20.08
N PHE A 49 -5.70 3.86 18.90
CA PHE A 49 -5.99 4.54 17.63
C PHE A 49 -7.38 5.18 17.64
N TYR A 50 -8.41 4.46 18.11
CA TYR A 50 -9.76 4.98 18.28
C TYR A 50 -9.79 6.21 19.19
N GLN A 51 -9.15 6.14 20.36
CA GLN A 51 -9.13 7.22 21.34
C GLN A 51 -8.32 8.45 20.88
N THR A 52 -7.39 8.28 19.94
CA THR A 52 -6.46 9.35 19.52
C THR A 52 -6.81 9.95 18.16
N VAL A 53 -7.24 9.12 17.21
CA VAL A 53 -7.36 9.49 15.79
C VAL A 53 -8.80 9.37 15.30
N ALA A 54 -9.48 8.28 15.63
CA ALA A 54 -10.79 7.93 15.07
C ALA A 54 -11.89 7.90 16.13
N THR A 55 -12.05 9.00 16.86
CA THR A 55 -12.91 9.13 18.06
C THR A 55 -14.42 9.16 17.77
N PHE A 56 -14.89 8.33 16.82
CA PHE A 56 -16.28 8.24 16.38
C PHE A 56 -16.97 7.02 17.01
N PRO A 57 -17.80 7.18 18.05
CA PRO A 57 -18.42 6.05 18.76
C PRO A 57 -19.51 5.33 17.94
N PRO A 58 -19.77 4.04 18.21
CA PRO A 58 -19.11 3.19 19.20
C PRO A 58 -17.79 2.56 18.69
N PHE A 59 -16.89 2.22 19.61
CA PHE A 59 -15.68 1.45 19.30
C PHE A 59 -16.04 0.06 18.73
N ASN A 60 -15.42 -0.30 17.61
CA ASN A 60 -15.54 -1.63 17.01
C ASN A 60 -14.14 -2.19 16.74
N LEU A 61 -13.71 -3.12 17.59
CA LEU A 61 -12.39 -3.74 17.53
C LEU A 61 -12.08 -4.34 16.15
N HIS A 62 -12.99 -5.16 15.64
CA HIS A 62 -12.82 -5.85 14.36
C HIS A 62 -12.71 -4.87 13.20
N LEU A 63 -13.54 -3.84 13.19
CA LEU A 63 -13.48 -2.81 12.15
C LEU A 63 -12.13 -2.08 12.14
N PHE A 64 -11.52 -1.84 13.31
CA PHE A 64 -10.20 -1.21 13.37
C PHE A 64 -9.08 -2.12 12.86
N HIS A 65 -9.16 -3.43 13.11
CA HIS A 65 -8.26 -4.38 12.46
C HIS A 65 -8.43 -4.37 10.93
N ASP A 66 -9.65 -4.35 10.41
CA ASP A 66 -9.91 -4.29 8.97
C ASP A 66 -9.40 -2.97 8.35
N VAL A 67 -9.68 -1.84 9.00
CA VAL A 67 -9.15 -0.53 8.60
C VAL A 67 -7.63 -0.57 8.58
N GLY A 68 -7.00 -1.14 9.61
CA GLY A 68 -5.56 -1.31 9.68
C GLY A 68 -5.01 -2.13 8.51
N ALA A 69 -5.64 -3.28 8.24
CA ALA A 69 -5.27 -4.17 7.13
C ALA A 69 -5.33 -3.47 5.77
N PHE A 70 -6.42 -2.76 5.48
CA PHE A 70 -6.56 -2.08 4.19
C PHE A 70 -5.63 -0.88 4.06
N GLN A 71 -5.39 -0.12 5.15
CA GLN A 71 -4.40 0.96 5.13
C GLN A 71 -2.99 0.43 4.84
N LEU A 72 -2.61 -0.71 5.42
CA LEU A 72 -1.33 -1.37 5.11
C LEU A 72 -1.23 -1.74 3.62
N GLY A 73 -2.32 -2.24 3.02
CA GLY A 73 -2.39 -2.52 1.58
C GLY A 73 -2.18 -1.28 0.71
N ILE A 74 -2.87 -0.17 1.04
CA ILE A 74 -2.71 1.11 0.33
C ILE A 74 -1.28 1.63 0.46
N GLY A 75 -0.74 1.61 1.69
CA GLY A 75 0.62 2.05 1.97
C GLY A 75 1.68 1.22 1.21
N ALA A 76 1.49 -0.09 1.14
CA ALA A 76 2.36 -1.00 0.39
C ALA A 76 2.33 -0.70 -1.13
N ALA A 77 1.16 -0.45 -1.71
CA ALA A 77 1.05 -0.05 -3.12
C ALA A 77 1.76 1.28 -3.40
N LEU A 78 1.51 2.31 -2.57
CA LEU A 78 2.15 3.61 -2.74
C LEU A 78 3.68 3.51 -2.61
N LEU A 79 4.17 2.75 -1.64
CA LEU A 79 5.60 2.51 -1.48
C LEU A 79 6.18 1.76 -2.68
N ALA A 80 5.52 0.69 -3.14
CA ALA A 80 5.94 -0.09 -4.31
C ALA A 80 6.00 0.77 -5.57
N ALA A 81 5.08 1.71 -5.76
CA ALA A 81 5.04 2.62 -6.91
C ALA A 81 6.28 3.52 -7.02
N LEU A 82 7.03 3.73 -5.92
CA LEU A 82 8.29 4.48 -5.94
C LEU A 82 9.45 3.67 -6.52
N PHE A 83 9.36 2.34 -6.52
CA PHE A 83 10.45 1.43 -6.90
C PHE A 83 10.16 0.65 -8.19
N PHE A 84 8.89 0.34 -8.46
CA PHE A 84 8.47 -0.47 -9.61
C PHE A 84 7.71 0.37 -10.64
N ARG A 85 8.05 0.18 -11.92
CA ARG A 85 7.30 0.80 -13.05
C ARG A 85 6.14 -0.06 -13.55
N ASP A 86 6.02 -1.27 -13.02
CA ASP A 86 4.99 -2.22 -13.38
C ASP A 86 3.73 -1.99 -12.54
N ALA A 87 2.73 -1.35 -13.14
CA ALA A 87 1.47 -1.03 -12.46
C ALA A 87 0.73 -2.27 -11.93
N LEU A 88 0.82 -3.41 -12.63
CA LEU A 88 0.17 -4.64 -12.19
C LEU A 88 0.90 -5.22 -10.96
N LEU A 89 2.23 -5.20 -10.96
CA LEU A 89 3.01 -5.61 -9.78
C LEU A 89 2.70 -4.70 -8.58
N VAL A 90 2.63 -3.38 -8.78
CA VAL A 90 2.29 -2.42 -7.72
C VAL A 90 0.90 -2.72 -7.12
N ALA A 91 -0.10 -2.95 -7.98
CA ALA A 91 -1.45 -3.30 -7.56
C ALA A 91 -1.48 -4.65 -6.80
N LEU A 92 -0.73 -5.64 -7.28
CA LEU A 92 -0.61 -6.96 -6.65
C LEU A 92 0.05 -6.88 -5.28
N VAL A 93 1.14 -6.10 -5.12
CA VAL A 93 1.80 -5.89 -3.82
C VAL A 93 0.85 -5.27 -2.81
N GLY A 94 0.11 -4.22 -3.18
CA GLY A 94 -0.87 -3.61 -2.28
C GLY A 94 -2.03 -4.54 -1.95
N GLY A 95 -2.62 -5.15 -2.99
CA GLY A 95 -3.75 -6.06 -2.85
C GLY A 95 -3.43 -7.29 -2.01
N SER A 96 -2.28 -7.94 -2.25
CA SER A 96 -1.86 -9.09 -1.45
C SER A 96 -1.54 -8.71 -0.01
N SER A 97 -0.91 -7.56 0.23
CA SER A 97 -0.60 -7.09 1.58
C SER A 97 -1.87 -6.84 2.39
N GLY A 98 -2.84 -6.12 1.80
CA GLY A 98 -4.13 -5.88 2.45
C GLY A 98 -4.93 -7.17 2.68
N ALA A 99 -5.01 -8.05 1.67
CA ALA A 99 -5.74 -9.31 1.78
C ALA A 99 -5.15 -10.25 2.84
N VAL A 100 -3.82 -10.32 2.96
CA VAL A 100 -3.16 -11.11 4.01
C VAL A 100 -3.51 -10.57 5.39
N MET A 101 -3.37 -9.26 5.61
CA MET A 101 -3.68 -8.67 6.92
C MET A 101 -5.18 -8.77 7.25
N HIS A 102 -6.06 -8.69 6.25
CA HIS A 102 -7.51 -8.87 6.43
C HIS A 102 -7.87 -10.33 6.75
N ALA A 103 -7.21 -11.30 6.10
CA ALA A 103 -7.37 -12.70 6.49
C ALA A 103 -6.90 -12.94 7.94
N ILE A 104 -5.82 -12.26 8.37
CA ILE A 104 -5.34 -12.32 9.75
C ILE A 104 -6.36 -11.69 10.71
N SER A 105 -6.95 -10.53 10.41
CA SER A 105 -7.97 -9.92 11.29
C SER A 105 -9.14 -10.88 11.53
N HIS A 106 -9.68 -11.50 10.48
CA HIS A 106 -10.76 -12.50 10.62
C HIS A 106 -10.33 -13.75 11.38
N LEU A 107 -9.05 -14.13 11.32
CA LEU A 107 -8.55 -15.28 12.07
C LEU A 107 -8.46 -14.96 13.58
N ILE A 108 -7.92 -13.79 13.94
CA ILE A 108 -7.73 -13.39 15.35
C ILE A 108 -9.05 -12.96 16.01
N ASP A 109 -9.97 -12.38 15.23
CA ASP A 109 -11.26 -11.87 15.70
C ASP A 109 -12.41 -12.86 15.54
N ARG A 110 -12.11 -14.13 15.23
CA ARG A 110 -13.12 -15.17 14.95
C ARG A 110 -14.19 -15.34 16.02
N ASN A 111 -13.91 -14.92 17.26
CA ASN A 111 -14.83 -14.98 18.39
C ASN A 111 -15.68 -13.70 18.59
N LEU A 112 -15.46 -12.66 17.78
CA LEU A 112 -16.20 -11.39 17.83
C LEU A 112 -17.47 -11.40 16.97
N GLY A 113 -17.64 -12.41 16.09
CA GLY A 113 -18.80 -12.56 15.22
C GLY A 113 -18.42 -13.04 13.81
N GLY A 114 -19.31 -12.82 12.84
CA GLY A 114 -19.11 -13.23 11.44
C GLY A 114 -19.52 -14.67 11.16
N ARG A 115 -19.16 -15.17 9.97
CA ARG A 115 -19.44 -16.56 9.55
C ARG A 115 -18.18 -17.41 9.72
N ALA A 116 -18.37 -18.69 10.05
CA ALA A 116 -17.27 -19.65 10.14
C ALA A 116 -16.46 -19.81 8.83
N SER A 117 -17.06 -19.45 7.68
CA SER A 117 -16.42 -19.47 6.36
C SER A 117 -15.47 -18.30 6.12
N ASP A 118 -15.61 -17.18 6.83
CA ASP A 118 -14.96 -15.92 6.46
C ASP A 118 -13.41 -16.03 6.46
N PRO A 119 -12.74 -16.59 7.49
CA PRO A 119 -11.28 -16.75 7.49
C PRO A 119 -10.77 -17.62 6.33
N TRP A 120 -11.54 -18.63 5.93
CA TRP A 120 -11.15 -19.54 4.85
C TRP A 120 -11.27 -18.89 3.48
N LEU A 121 -12.37 -18.16 3.24
CA LEU A 121 -12.58 -17.43 1.99
C LEU A 121 -11.53 -16.34 1.80
N LEU A 122 -11.29 -15.54 2.85
CA LEU A 122 -10.30 -14.46 2.82
C LEU A 122 -8.87 -15.00 2.75
N GLY A 123 -8.57 -16.07 3.49
CA GLY A 123 -7.28 -16.77 3.39
C GLY A 123 -7.02 -17.31 1.99
N GLY A 124 -8.03 -17.92 1.35
CA GLY A 124 -7.94 -18.37 -0.04
C GLY A 124 -7.64 -17.23 -1.01
N LEU A 125 -8.34 -16.10 -0.87
CA LEU A 125 -8.07 -14.90 -1.66
C LEU A 125 -6.65 -14.36 -1.44
N ALA A 126 -6.19 -14.30 -0.19
CA ALA A 126 -4.84 -13.86 0.14
C ALA A 126 -3.76 -14.74 -0.50
N VAL A 127 -3.94 -16.07 -0.47
CA VAL A 127 -3.04 -17.03 -1.13
C VAL A 127 -3.01 -16.81 -2.65
N LEU A 128 -4.17 -16.63 -3.28
CA LEU A 128 -4.24 -16.38 -4.72
C LEU A 128 -3.52 -15.08 -5.12
N LEU A 129 -3.72 -14.01 -4.37
CA LEU A 129 -3.05 -12.73 -4.62
C LEU A 129 -1.55 -12.82 -4.38
N LEU A 130 -1.10 -13.48 -3.30
CA LEU A 130 0.32 -13.72 -3.05
C LEU A 130 0.96 -14.54 -4.16
N LEU A 131 0.28 -15.59 -4.64
CA LEU A 131 0.76 -16.40 -5.76
C LEU A 131 0.90 -15.56 -7.03
N ALA A 132 -0.11 -14.73 -7.35
CA ALA A 132 -0.04 -13.82 -8.48
C ALA A 132 1.11 -12.81 -8.34
N THR A 133 1.29 -12.20 -7.17
CA THR A 133 2.41 -11.30 -6.86
C THR A 133 3.75 -12.00 -7.09
N PHE A 134 3.91 -13.22 -6.55
CA PHE A 134 5.13 -14.02 -6.72
C PHE A 134 5.41 -14.34 -8.18
N LEU A 135 4.42 -14.87 -8.91
CA LEU A 135 4.56 -15.18 -10.33
C LEU A 135 4.91 -13.92 -11.14
N ARG A 136 4.27 -12.79 -10.85
CA ARG A 136 4.57 -11.52 -11.52
C ARG A 136 6.02 -11.11 -11.32
N LEU A 137 6.54 -11.15 -10.09
CA LEU A 137 7.94 -10.87 -9.76
C LEU A 137 8.92 -11.77 -10.53
N ARG A 138 8.56 -13.04 -10.73
CA ARG A 138 9.39 -14.00 -11.48
C ARG A 138 9.39 -13.73 -12.98
N THR A 139 8.30 -13.18 -13.53
CA THR A 139 8.19 -12.86 -14.96
C THR A 139 8.74 -11.49 -15.35
N THR A 140 8.98 -10.60 -14.37
CA THR A 140 9.46 -9.24 -14.60
C THR A 140 10.93 -9.03 -14.19
N ALA A 141 11.54 -10.02 -13.55
CA ALA A 141 12.99 -10.05 -13.34
C ALA A 141 13.70 -10.22 -14.71
N PRO A 142 14.71 -9.38 -15.02
CA PRO A 142 15.47 -9.49 -16.26
C PRO A 142 16.28 -10.79 -16.38
#